data_AF-A0A1F7Q6N8-F1
#
_entry.id   AF-A0A1F7Q6N8-F1
#
_cell.length_a   1.000
_cell.length_b   1.000
_cell.length_c   1.000
_cell.angle_alpha   90.00
_cell.angle_beta   90.00
_cell.angle_gamma   90.00
#
_symmetry.space_group_name_H-M   'P 1'
#
loop_
_entity.id
_entity.type
_entity.pdbx_description
1 polymer ?
#
loop_
_entity_poly.entity_id
_entity_poly.type
_entity_poly.pdbx_seq_one_letter_code
_entity_poly.pdbx_strand_id
1 'polypeptide(L)'
;MRQLVKDSGAQLFVFGLDNLASCRFLFKESKQMSKKLSIKPVHLVVIGLTILVLGILIPSFFIDPSSTIGLSLIMGSIILLSAYTFFAVNVVKSNGKKSIKWLVIPVLLVLLVSGGFFTYSKYQQHLNNKIYSVSDTIKLSGFNFKVTDVAYNEIPIDTKGINLSDRKDCSVVSEDDKHDCDWYNWPRRNAQNYINEYTRATINYEVVANESMDGKDLNIEVLPDSGRKITHNTGSDSNDETFSWAWVLNLDYTANPKSDFGGALNKGLTRKGTIGVDLQNTEQTIDLKISYKGETRLVRISR
;
A
#
# COMPACT_ATOMS: atom_id res chain seq x y z
N MET A 1 -15.64 20.34 11.09
CA MET A 1 -15.12 19.92 9.78
C MET A 1 -16.12 19.98 8.62
N ARG A 2 -17.43 19.77 8.80
CA ARG A 2 -18.42 19.90 7.69
C ARG A 2 -18.68 21.32 7.18
N GLN A 3 -18.41 22.36 7.98
CA GLN A 3 -18.61 23.76 7.56
C GLN A 3 -17.50 24.26 6.61
N LEU A 4 -16.24 23.86 6.82
CA LEU A 4 -15.07 24.28 6.01
C LEU A 4 -15.07 23.73 4.57
N VAL A 5 -15.77 22.62 4.31
CA VAL A 5 -15.87 22.01 2.97
C VAL A 5 -16.85 22.78 2.08
N LYS A 6 -17.85 23.47 2.66
CA LYS A 6 -18.84 24.24 1.89
C LYS A 6 -18.26 25.54 1.32
N ASP A 7 -17.35 26.17 2.05
CA ASP A 7 -16.72 27.44 1.62
C ASP A 7 -15.63 27.21 0.55
N SER A 8 -14.99 26.05 0.56
CA SER A 8 -13.96 25.67 -0.42
C SER A 8 -14.54 25.42 -1.82
N GLY A 9 -15.73 24.78 -1.90
CA GLY A 9 -16.42 24.51 -3.16
C GLY A 9 -17.02 25.76 -3.81
N ALA A 10 -17.43 26.75 -3.01
CA ALA A 10 -17.93 28.02 -3.50
C ALA A 10 -16.80 28.92 -4.06
N GLN A 11 -15.62 28.93 -3.44
CA GLN A 11 -14.47 29.70 -3.94
C GLN A 11 -13.97 29.19 -5.31
N LEU A 12 -13.97 27.88 -5.56
CA LEU A 12 -13.54 27.33 -6.85
C LEU A 12 -14.51 27.68 -8.01
N PHE A 13 -15.81 27.80 -7.72
CA PHE A 13 -16.83 28.18 -8.70
C PHE A 13 -16.76 29.67 -9.09
N VAL A 14 -16.38 30.53 -8.14
CA VAL A 14 -16.16 31.97 -8.39
C VAL A 14 -14.92 32.18 -9.29
N PHE A 15 -13.84 31.40 -9.09
CA PHE A 15 -12.68 31.40 -10.00
C PHE A 15 -13.01 30.95 -11.43
N GLY A 16 -14.05 30.12 -11.64
CA GLY A 16 -14.47 29.68 -12.97
C GLY A 16 -15.19 30.76 -13.79
N LEU A 17 -15.99 31.62 -13.13
CA LEU A 17 -16.78 32.66 -13.78
C LEU A 17 -15.98 33.93 -14.06
N ASP A 18 -15.05 34.31 -13.18
CA ASP A 18 -14.15 35.45 -13.42
C ASP A 18 -13.17 35.18 -14.58
N ASN A 19 -12.83 33.91 -14.83
CA ASN A 19 -12.02 33.50 -15.97
C ASN A 19 -12.71 33.73 -17.34
N LEU A 20 -14.04 33.69 -17.40
CA LEU A 20 -14.78 33.96 -18.65
C LEU A 20 -14.77 35.46 -19.02
N ALA A 21 -14.81 36.35 -18.04
CA ALA A 21 -14.62 37.79 -18.26
C ALA A 21 -13.16 38.12 -18.64
N SER A 22 -12.20 37.45 -18.01
CA SER A 22 -10.77 37.55 -18.34
C SER A 22 -10.46 37.09 -19.78
N CYS A 23 -11.16 36.06 -20.27
CA CYS A 23 -11.06 35.62 -21.67
C CYS A 23 -11.47 36.68 -22.70
N ARG A 24 -12.46 37.54 -22.40
CA ARG A 24 -12.82 38.68 -23.29
C ARG A 24 -11.74 39.75 -23.30
N PHE A 25 -11.08 39.99 -22.17
CA PHE A 25 -10.00 40.96 -22.06
C PHE A 25 -8.75 40.48 -22.82
N LEU A 26 -8.36 39.21 -22.66
CA LEU A 26 -7.28 38.57 -23.40
C LEU A 26 -7.50 38.59 -24.92
N PHE A 27 -8.75 38.51 -25.39
CA PHE A 27 -9.07 38.61 -26.81
C PHE A 27 -8.87 40.02 -27.39
N LYS A 28 -9.08 41.07 -26.58
CA LYS A 28 -8.93 42.46 -27.02
C LYS A 28 -7.45 42.86 -27.08
N GLU A 29 -6.66 42.46 -26.09
CA GLU A 29 -5.21 42.72 -26.08
C GLU A 29 -4.44 41.83 -27.07
N SER A 30 -4.84 40.58 -27.30
CA SER A 30 -4.18 39.71 -28.28
C SER A 30 -4.29 40.23 -29.71
N LYS A 31 -5.38 40.93 -30.07
CA LYS A 31 -5.48 41.65 -31.36
C LYS A 31 -4.45 42.78 -31.49
N GLN A 32 -4.12 43.44 -30.38
CA GLN A 32 -3.16 44.55 -30.35
C GLN A 32 -1.71 44.04 -30.38
N MET A 33 -1.41 42.94 -29.67
CA MET A 33 -0.10 42.29 -29.74
C MET A 33 0.15 41.55 -31.07
N SER A 34 -0.88 40.94 -31.67
CA SER A 34 -0.81 40.27 -32.98
C SER A 34 -0.33 41.21 -34.10
N LYS A 35 -0.78 42.48 -34.08
CA LYS A 35 -0.31 43.50 -35.03
C LYS A 35 1.18 43.83 -34.90
N LYS A 36 1.77 43.67 -33.71
CA LYS A 36 3.17 43.99 -33.43
C LYS A 36 4.13 42.83 -33.72
N LEU A 37 3.66 41.59 -33.57
CA LEU A 37 4.50 40.39 -33.64
C LEU A 37 4.35 39.58 -34.95
N SER A 38 3.48 40.00 -35.88
CA SER A 38 3.16 39.23 -37.10
C SER A 38 2.66 37.79 -36.81
N ILE A 39 2.21 37.52 -35.58
CA ILE A 39 1.65 36.24 -35.17
C ILE A 39 0.13 36.31 -35.37
N LYS A 40 -0.44 35.41 -36.16
CA LYS A 40 -1.90 35.36 -36.37
C LYS A 40 -2.61 35.07 -35.03
N PRO A 41 -3.76 35.70 -34.74
CA PRO A 41 -4.48 35.54 -33.46
C PRO A 41 -4.77 34.08 -33.08
N VAL A 42 -4.94 33.22 -34.09
CA VAL A 42 -5.14 31.77 -33.92
C VAL A 42 -3.96 31.10 -33.20
N HIS A 43 -2.72 31.50 -33.50
CA HIS A 43 -1.54 30.92 -32.85
C HIS A 43 -1.43 31.31 -31.38
N LEU A 44 -1.81 32.53 -31.01
CA LEU A 44 -1.85 32.97 -29.61
C LEU A 44 -2.86 32.16 -28.79
N VAL A 45 -4.04 31.87 -29.36
CA VAL A 45 -5.05 31.02 -28.70
C VAL A 45 -4.54 29.58 -28.55
N VAL A 46 -3.90 29.02 -29.57
CA VAL A 46 -3.34 27.67 -29.51
C VAL A 46 -2.20 27.59 -28.48
N ILE A 47 -1.30 28.57 -28.46
CA ILE A 47 -0.20 28.61 -27.48
C ILE A 47 -0.75 28.73 -26.05
N GLY A 48 -1.71 29.64 -25.82
CA GLY A 48 -2.35 29.80 -24.51
C GLY A 48 -3.05 28.53 -24.04
N LEU A 49 -3.77 27.84 -24.93
CA LEU A 49 -4.40 26.56 -24.63
C LEU A 49 -3.37 25.47 -24.34
N THR A 50 -2.27 25.42 -25.09
CA THR A 50 -1.20 24.42 -24.89
C THR A 50 -0.52 24.61 -23.54
N ILE A 51 -0.24 25.87 -23.16
CA ILE A 51 0.32 26.20 -21.84
C ILE A 51 -0.66 25.85 -20.72
N LEU A 52 -1.94 26.14 -20.89
CA LEU A 52 -2.97 25.82 -19.89
C LEU A 52 -3.16 24.31 -19.74
N VAL A 53 -3.17 23.57 -20.86
CA VAL A 53 -3.26 22.11 -20.89
C VAL A 53 -2.02 21.48 -20.24
N LEU A 54 -0.81 21.92 -20.57
CA LEU A 54 0.42 21.44 -19.93
C LEU A 54 0.48 21.80 -18.44
N GLY A 55 0.10 23.02 -18.07
CA GLY A 55 0.10 23.51 -16.70
C GLY A 55 -0.91 22.80 -15.78
N ILE A 56 -2.02 22.31 -16.33
CA ILE A 56 -3.02 21.54 -15.59
C ILE A 56 -2.69 20.03 -15.60
N LEU A 57 -2.20 19.51 -16.72
CA LEU A 57 -1.94 18.07 -16.87
C LEU A 57 -0.71 17.60 -16.09
N ILE A 58 0.39 18.37 -16.08
CA ILE A 58 1.61 17.93 -15.39
C ILE A 58 1.39 17.72 -13.88
N PRO A 59 0.73 18.63 -13.14
CA PRO A 59 0.41 18.38 -11.73
C PRO A 59 -0.58 17.23 -11.51
N SER A 60 -1.50 17.00 -12.44
CA SER A 60 -2.53 15.96 -12.30
C SER A 60 -1.97 14.53 -12.29
N PHE A 61 -0.76 14.30 -12.80
CA PHE A 61 -0.06 13.00 -12.68
C PHE A 61 0.32 12.63 -11.24
N PHE A 62 0.37 13.61 -10.33
CA PHE A 62 0.75 13.39 -8.94
C PHE A 62 -0.45 13.32 -7.99
N ILE A 63 -1.68 13.42 -8.52
CA ILE A 63 -2.90 13.46 -7.71
C ILE A 63 -3.69 12.17 -7.95
N ASP A 64 -4.14 11.52 -6.87
CA ASP A 64 -4.99 10.34 -6.95
C ASP A 64 -6.29 10.69 -7.71
N PRO A 65 -6.64 9.98 -8.81
CA PRO A 65 -7.84 10.26 -9.60
C PRO A 65 -9.14 10.08 -8.81
N SER A 66 -9.13 9.24 -7.79
CA SER A 66 -10.29 9.00 -6.94
C SER A 66 -10.49 10.09 -5.88
N SER A 67 -9.48 10.94 -5.68
CA SER A 67 -9.60 12.10 -4.80
C SER A 67 -10.57 13.14 -5.39
N THR A 68 -11.22 13.90 -4.52
CA THR A 68 -12.11 15.00 -4.91
C THR A 68 -11.41 16.02 -5.81
N ILE A 69 -10.11 16.23 -5.60
CA ILE A 69 -9.26 17.13 -6.39
C ILE A 69 -9.00 16.51 -7.78
N GLY A 70 -8.69 15.21 -7.85
CA GLY A 70 -8.51 14.48 -9.11
C GLY A 70 -9.76 14.52 -9.99
N LEU A 71 -10.93 14.24 -9.41
CA LEU A 71 -12.23 14.33 -10.11
C LEU A 71 -12.54 15.75 -10.61
N SER A 72 -12.26 16.77 -9.80
CA SER A 72 -12.40 18.18 -10.19
C SER A 72 -11.54 18.54 -11.40
N LEU A 73 -10.28 18.10 -11.42
CA LEU A 73 -9.36 18.33 -12.54
C LEU A 73 -9.80 17.61 -13.81
N ILE A 74 -10.29 16.38 -13.70
CA ILE A 74 -10.83 15.61 -14.83
C ILE A 74 -12.06 16.33 -15.41
N MET A 75 -13.02 16.71 -14.57
CA MET A 75 -14.23 17.42 -15.01
C MET A 75 -13.90 18.79 -15.61
N GLY A 76 -13.00 19.54 -15.00
CA GLY A 76 -12.52 20.82 -15.54
C GLY A 76 -11.87 20.66 -16.90
N SER A 77 -11.06 19.62 -17.09
CA SER A 77 -10.42 19.31 -18.37
C SER A 77 -11.43 18.95 -19.45
N ILE A 78 -12.47 18.17 -19.12
CA ILE A 78 -13.56 17.82 -20.05
C ILE A 78 -14.34 19.07 -20.48
N ILE A 79 -14.68 19.95 -19.54
CA ILE A 79 -15.38 21.21 -19.83
C ILE A 79 -14.52 22.10 -20.74
N LEU A 80 -13.22 22.21 -20.47
CA LEU A 80 -12.32 23.00 -21.28
C LEU A 80 -12.16 22.41 -22.68
N LEU A 81 -12.10 21.08 -22.80
CA LEU A 81 -12.00 20.38 -24.08
C LEU A 81 -13.26 20.57 -24.94
N SER A 82 -14.43 20.49 -24.31
CA SER A 82 -15.72 20.69 -24.98
C SER A 82 -15.93 22.14 -25.42
N ALA A 83 -15.52 23.11 -24.60
CA ALA A 83 -15.48 24.51 -25.02
C ALA A 83 -14.53 24.73 -26.20
N TYR A 84 -13.37 24.07 -26.20
CA TYR A 84 -12.39 24.16 -27.28
C TYR A 84 -12.90 23.52 -28.58
N THR A 85 -13.50 22.33 -28.53
CA THR A 85 -14.07 21.69 -29.73
C THR A 85 -15.18 22.54 -30.31
N PHE A 86 -16.03 23.14 -29.47
CA PHE A 86 -17.09 24.07 -29.93
C PHE A 86 -16.52 25.32 -30.61
N PHE A 87 -15.50 25.94 -30.01
CA PHE A 87 -14.78 27.07 -30.61
C PHE A 87 -14.16 26.68 -31.96
N ALA A 88 -13.50 25.54 -32.00
CA ALA A 88 -12.79 25.11 -33.19
C ALA A 88 -13.73 24.72 -34.34
N VAL A 89 -14.88 24.10 -34.06
CA VAL A 89 -15.96 23.86 -35.04
C VAL A 89 -16.46 25.19 -35.62
N ASN A 90 -16.68 26.21 -34.78
CA ASN A 90 -17.09 27.54 -35.23
C ASN A 90 -16.03 28.24 -36.10
N VAL A 91 -14.74 28.07 -35.80
CA VAL A 91 -13.63 28.62 -36.61
C VAL A 91 -13.47 27.88 -37.94
N VAL A 92 -13.67 26.56 -37.98
CA VAL A 92 -13.66 25.78 -39.23
C VAL A 92 -14.83 26.21 -40.14
N LYS A 93 -16.01 26.46 -39.56
CA LYS A 93 -17.19 26.93 -40.30
C LYS A 93 -16.97 28.30 -40.95
N SER A 94 -16.18 29.19 -40.34
CA SER A 94 -15.95 30.54 -40.86
C SER A 94 -14.77 30.67 -41.85
N ASN A 95 -13.71 29.87 -41.70
CA ASN A 95 -12.47 30.03 -42.47
C ASN A 95 -12.17 28.91 -43.49
N GLY A 96 -13.04 27.91 -43.62
CA GLY A 96 -12.91 26.82 -44.59
C GLY A 96 -11.84 25.77 -44.24
N LYS A 97 -11.79 24.69 -45.02
CA LYS A 97 -11.06 23.42 -44.74
C LYS A 97 -9.55 23.56 -44.42
N LYS A 98 -8.91 24.69 -44.68
CA LYS A 98 -7.47 24.91 -44.41
C LYS A 98 -7.13 24.98 -42.90
N SER A 99 -8.10 25.19 -42.01
CA SER A 99 -7.86 25.28 -40.55
C SER A 99 -7.91 23.94 -39.80
N ILE A 100 -8.37 22.85 -40.42
CA ILE A 100 -8.58 21.53 -39.77
C ILE A 100 -7.27 20.93 -39.23
N LYS A 101 -6.11 21.18 -39.88
CA LYS A 101 -4.82 20.63 -39.44
C LYS A 101 -4.43 21.05 -38.02
N TRP A 102 -4.88 22.23 -37.57
CA TRP A 102 -4.57 22.75 -36.24
C TRP A 102 -5.46 22.20 -35.12
N LEU A 103 -6.55 21.51 -35.47
CA LEU A 103 -7.47 20.87 -34.55
C LEU A 103 -7.04 19.46 -34.14
N VAL A 104 -6.30 18.76 -35.01
CA VAL A 104 -5.88 17.37 -34.79
C VAL A 104 -4.88 17.27 -33.63
N ILE A 105 -3.95 18.22 -33.53
CA ILE A 105 -2.85 18.22 -32.55
C ILE A 105 -3.36 18.16 -31.10
N PRO A 106 -4.22 19.05 -30.61
CA PRO A 106 -4.69 19.02 -29.22
C PRO A 106 -5.53 17.78 -28.89
N VAL A 107 -6.32 17.26 -29.85
CA VAL A 107 -7.09 16.02 -29.66
C VAL A 107 -6.14 14.82 -29.47
N LEU A 108 -5.09 14.73 -30.29
CA LEU A 108 -4.08 13.68 -30.19
C LEU A 108 -3.30 13.76 -28.87
N LEU A 109 -2.99 14.98 -28.42
CA LEU A 109 -2.30 15.23 -27.16
C LEU A 109 -3.16 14.81 -25.95
N VAL A 110 -4.47 15.06 -26.00
CA VAL A 110 -5.41 14.64 -24.95
C VAL A 110 -5.60 13.12 -24.94
N LEU A 111 -5.68 12.47 -26.11
CA LEU A 111 -5.73 11.01 -26.21
C LEU A 111 -4.46 10.35 -25.66
N LEU A 112 -3.28 10.92 -25.95
CA LEU A 112 -2.01 10.41 -25.40
C LEU A 112 -1.95 10.55 -23.88
N VAL A 113 -2.38 11.69 -23.34
CA VAL A 113 -2.31 11.93 -21.89
C VAL A 113 -3.34 11.09 -21.14
N SER A 114 -4.59 11.02 -21.63
CA SER A 114 -5.62 10.16 -21.02
C SER A 114 -5.28 8.68 -21.11
N GLY A 115 -4.76 8.22 -22.26
CA GLY A 115 -4.29 6.84 -22.43
C GLY A 115 -3.09 6.52 -21.53
N GLY A 116 -2.14 7.44 -21.41
CA GLY A 116 -1.00 7.32 -20.49
C GLY A 116 -1.43 7.24 -19.03
N PHE A 117 -2.41 8.04 -18.63
CA PHE A 117 -2.95 8.01 -17.27
C PHE A 117 -3.66 6.69 -16.95
N PHE A 118 -4.52 6.20 -17.84
CA PHE A 118 -5.24 4.94 -17.63
C PHE A 118 -4.29 3.75 -17.57
N THR A 119 -3.31 3.70 -18.48
CA THR A 119 -2.29 2.63 -18.50
C THR A 119 -1.41 2.67 -17.26
N TYR A 120 -0.99 3.87 -16.81
CA TYR A 120 -0.24 4.04 -15.56
C TYR A 120 -1.06 3.58 -14.34
N SER A 121 -2.32 4.00 -14.23
CA SER A 121 -3.21 3.57 -13.14
C SER A 121 -3.40 2.06 -13.11
N LYS A 122 -3.63 1.42 -14.27
CA LYS A 122 -3.72 -0.04 -14.40
C LYS A 122 -2.41 -0.74 -14.04
N TYR A 123 -1.28 -0.17 -14.41
CA TYR A 123 0.03 -0.69 -14.06
C TYR A 123 0.26 -0.62 -12.53
N GLN A 124 -0.07 0.49 -11.88
CA GLN A 124 -0.01 0.61 -10.42
C GLN A 124 -0.94 -0.39 -9.72
N GLN A 125 -2.15 -0.58 -10.24
CA GLN A 125 -3.08 -1.61 -9.75
C GLN A 125 -2.49 -3.02 -9.89
N HIS A 126 -1.86 -3.32 -11.03
CA HIS A 126 -1.18 -4.60 -11.24
C HIS A 126 -0.04 -4.81 -10.24
N LEU A 127 0.79 -3.79 -9.98
CA LEU A 127 1.86 -3.85 -8.99
C LEU A 127 1.34 -4.05 -7.56
N ASN A 128 0.24 -3.39 -7.21
CA ASN A 128 -0.40 -3.54 -5.88
C ASN A 128 -1.04 -4.93 -5.70
N ASN A 129 -1.54 -5.53 -6.77
CA ASN A 129 -2.16 -6.85 -6.75
C ASN A 129 -1.14 -7.99 -6.98
N LYS A 130 0.11 -7.66 -7.30
CA LYS A 130 1.16 -8.66 -7.52
C LYS A 130 1.53 -9.28 -6.18
N ILE A 131 1.39 -10.60 -6.11
CA ILE A 131 1.94 -11.42 -5.03
C ILE A 131 3.36 -11.81 -5.44
N TYR A 132 4.33 -11.48 -4.60
CA TYR A 132 5.75 -11.74 -4.82
C TYR A 132 6.12 -13.11 -4.26
N SER A 133 7.15 -13.73 -4.85
CA SER A 133 7.75 -14.95 -4.34
C SER A 133 8.92 -14.64 -3.38
N VAL A 134 9.35 -15.64 -2.60
CA VAL A 134 10.43 -15.51 -1.60
C VAL A 134 11.74 -14.96 -2.20
N SER A 135 12.06 -15.32 -3.44
CA SER A 135 13.28 -14.86 -4.13
C SER A 135 13.18 -13.47 -4.75
N ASP A 136 11.98 -12.90 -4.82
CA ASP A 136 11.78 -11.63 -5.51
C ASP A 136 12.32 -10.45 -4.68
N THR A 137 12.91 -9.48 -5.39
CA THR A 137 13.21 -8.18 -4.80
C THR A 137 12.03 -7.25 -4.99
N ILE A 138 11.44 -6.83 -3.88
CA ILE A 138 10.28 -5.96 -3.85
C ILE A 138 10.76 -4.52 -3.75
N LYS A 139 10.34 -3.71 -4.70
CA LYS A 139 10.64 -2.28 -4.69
C LYS A 139 9.48 -1.54 -4.05
N LEU A 140 9.78 -0.83 -2.97
CA LEU A 140 8.91 0.13 -2.30
C LEU A 140 9.50 1.53 -2.46
N SER A 141 8.72 2.58 -2.20
CA SER A 141 9.28 3.94 -2.14
C SER A 141 10.44 4.00 -1.16
N GLY A 142 11.63 4.24 -1.70
CA GLY A 142 12.84 4.49 -0.91
C GLY A 142 13.63 3.28 -0.46
N PHE A 143 13.17 2.05 -0.66
CA PHE A 143 13.95 0.86 -0.30
C PHE A 143 13.56 -0.38 -1.10
N ASN A 144 14.45 -1.37 -1.06
CA ASN A 144 14.19 -2.72 -1.54
C ASN A 144 13.98 -3.64 -0.34
N PHE A 145 12.95 -4.47 -0.40
CA PHE A 145 12.71 -5.55 0.55
C PHE A 145 12.95 -6.89 -0.14
N LYS A 146 13.57 -7.83 0.57
CA LYS A 146 13.79 -9.18 0.08
C LYS A 146 13.70 -10.18 1.23
N VAL A 147 12.97 -11.27 1.01
CA VAL A 147 13.06 -12.44 1.90
C VAL A 147 14.31 -13.20 1.50
N THR A 148 15.22 -13.40 2.45
CA THR A 148 16.51 -14.03 2.20
C THR A 148 16.46 -15.53 2.41
N ASP A 149 15.68 -15.97 3.39
CA ASP A 149 15.61 -17.37 3.78
C ASP A 149 14.33 -17.64 4.59
N VAL A 150 13.79 -18.85 4.46
CA VAL A 150 12.64 -19.33 5.24
C VAL A 150 12.95 -20.74 5.71
N ALA A 151 12.95 -20.94 7.02
CA ALA A 151 13.15 -22.23 7.64
C ALA A 151 11.92 -22.64 8.45
N TYR A 152 11.56 -23.92 8.36
CA TYR A 152 10.49 -24.54 9.14
C TYR A 152 11.13 -25.51 10.13
N ASN A 153 11.09 -25.18 11.41
CA ASN A 153 11.69 -25.94 12.48
C ASN A 153 10.65 -26.36 13.50
N GLU A 154 11.01 -27.32 14.35
CA GLU A 154 10.23 -27.64 15.54
C GLU A 154 10.09 -26.42 16.44
N ILE A 155 8.99 -26.35 17.18
CA ILE A 155 8.73 -25.24 18.10
C ILE A 155 9.77 -25.31 19.22
N PRO A 156 10.54 -24.24 19.47
CA PRO A 156 11.56 -24.22 20.51
C PRO A 156 10.90 -24.01 21.88
N ILE A 157 10.19 -25.03 22.37
CA ILE A 157 9.61 -25.03 23.71
C ILE A 157 10.71 -25.46 24.69
N ASP A 158 11.21 -24.52 25.51
CA ASP A 158 12.08 -24.85 26.63
C ASP A 158 11.27 -25.43 27.78
N THR A 159 11.26 -26.76 27.90
CA THR A 159 10.52 -27.45 28.97
C THR A 159 11.18 -27.32 30.34
N LYS A 160 12.33 -26.63 30.47
CA LYS A 160 13.11 -26.49 31.72
C LYS A 160 13.34 -27.83 32.43
N GLY A 161 13.59 -28.87 31.63
CA GLY A 161 13.83 -30.24 32.10
C GLY A 161 12.58 -31.08 32.36
N ILE A 162 11.38 -30.55 32.09
CA ILE A 162 10.14 -31.33 32.21
C ILE A 162 9.99 -32.27 31.02
N ASN A 163 9.83 -33.56 31.33
CA ASN A 163 9.51 -34.57 30.34
C ASN A 163 8.00 -34.52 30.01
N LEU A 164 7.65 -34.11 28.79
CA LEU A 164 6.25 -34.03 28.33
C LEU A 164 5.58 -35.41 28.19
N SER A 165 6.39 -36.47 28.09
CA SER A 165 5.93 -37.86 28.07
C SER A 165 5.70 -38.44 29.47
N ASP A 166 6.14 -37.78 30.54
CA ASP A 166 5.91 -38.21 31.93
C ASP A 166 4.46 -37.90 32.36
N ARG A 167 3.53 -38.72 31.86
CA ARG A 167 2.10 -38.63 32.17
C ARG A 167 1.71 -39.74 33.13
N LYS A 168 0.93 -39.39 34.16
CA LYS A 168 0.34 -40.36 35.08
C LYS A 168 -0.88 -41.01 34.43
N ASP A 169 -1.11 -42.30 34.66
CA ASP A 169 -2.36 -42.94 34.26
C ASP A 169 -3.46 -42.59 35.28
N CYS A 170 -4.41 -41.73 34.89
CA CYS A 170 -5.50 -41.32 35.77
C CYS A 170 -6.65 -42.34 35.83
N SER A 171 -6.57 -43.46 35.11
CA SER A 171 -7.56 -44.54 35.21
C SER A 171 -7.37 -45.42 36.45
N VAL A 172 -6.18 -45.37 37.06
CA VAL A 172 -5.81 -46.21 38.23
C VAL A 172 -5.75 -45.44 39.55
N VAL A 173 -6.04 -44.13 39.54
CA VAL A 173 -6.10 -43.30 40.75
C VAL A 173 -7.51 -43.29 41.34
N SER A 174 -7.61 -43.03 42.64
CA SER A 174 -8.90 -42.91 43.33
C SER A 174 -9.73 -41.75 42.75
N GLU A 175 -11.06 -41.80 42.89
CA GLU A 175 -11.95 -40.74 42.37
C GLU A 175 -11.57 -39.36 42.94
N ASP A 176 -11.17 -39.32 44.21
CA ASP A 176 -10.76 -38.09 44.89
C ASP A 176 -9.43 -37.53 44.36
N ASP A 177 -8.53 -38.41 43.87
CA ASP A 177 -7.21 -38.02 43.33
C ASP A 177 -7.23 -37.78 41.80
N LYS A 178 -8.34 -38.08 41.11
CA LYS A 178 -8.46 -37.89 39.66
C LYS A 178 -8.24 -36.44 39.26
N HIS A 179 -8.76 -35.50 40.04
CA HIS A 179 -8.60 -34.07 39.79
C HIS A 179 -7.12 -33.68 39.74
N ASP A 180 -6.35 -34.11 40.74
CA ASP A 180 -4.92 -33.80 40.84
C ASP A 180 -4.10 -34.49 39.75
N CYS A 181 -4.47 -35.72 39.39
CA CYS A 181 -3.86 -36.45 38.28
C CYS A 181 -4.09 -35.77 36.93
N ASP A 182 -5.34 -35.38 36.65
CA ASP A 182 -5.68 -34.65 35.44
C ASP A 182 -4.99 -33.29 35.40
N TRP A 183 -4.93 -32.59 36.54
CA TRP A 183 -4.26 -31.31 36.66
C TRP A 183 -2.74 -31.42 36.42
N TYR A 184 -2.10 -32.50 36.87
CA TYR A 184 -0.69 -32.79 36.58
C TYR A 184 -0.44 -33.07 35.09
N ASN A 185 -1.34 -33.81 34.44
CA ASN A 185 -1.20 -34.21 33.04
C ASN A 185 -1.58 -33.11 32.05
N TRP A 186 -2.53 -32.26 32.41
CA TRP A 186 -3.10 -31.23 31.55
C TRP A 186 -2.04 -30.33 30.88
N PRO A 187 -1.04 -29.75 31.58
CA PRO A 187 -0.06 -28.87 30.93
C PRO A 187 0.87 -29.64 29.97
N ARG A 188 1.23 -30.89 30.30
CA ARG A 188 2.02 -31.77 29.43
C ARG A 188 1.26 -32.18 28.17
N ARG A 189 -0.04 -32.45 28.33
CA ARG A 189 -0.95 -32.77 27.23
C ARG A 189 -1.09 -31.58 26.29
N ASN A 190 -1.33 -30.39 26.82
CA ASN A 190 -1.49 -29.18 26.01
C ASN A 190 -0.20 -28.79 25.28
N ALA A 191 0.94 -28.81 25.97
CA ALA A 191 2.24 -28.53 25.34
C ALA A 191 2.55 -29.52 24.20
N GLN A 192 2.33 -30.81 24.43
CA GLN A 192 2.54 -31.81 23.38
C GLN A 192 1.55 -31.65 22.22
N ASN A 193 0.27 -31.38 22.51
CA ASN A 193 -0.72 -31.13 21.47
C ASN A 193 -0.32 -29.90 20.63
N TYR A 194 0.14 -28.83 21.28
CA TYR A 194 0.65 -27.65 20.60
C TYR A 194 1.85 -27.95 19.71
N ILE A 195 2.88 -28.66 20.21
CA ILE A 195 4.04 -29.08 19.40
C ILE A 195 3.62 -29.96 18.22
N ASN A 196 2.63 -30.84 18.42
CA ASN A 196 2.15 -31.75 17.37
C ASN A 196 1.28 -31.02 16.32
N GLU A 197 0.61 -29.94 16.70
CA GLU A 197 -0.28 -29.18 15.84
C GLU A 197 0.43 -28.03 15.11
N TYR A 198 1.56 -27.55 15.62
CA TYR A 198 2.23 -26.36 15.12
C TYR A 198 3.70 -26.62 14.71
N THR A 199 4.23 -25.77 13.83
CA THR A 199 5.63 -25.70 13.38
C THR A 199 6.09 -24.25 13.48
N ARG A 200 7.36 -24.02 13.83
CA ARG A 200 7.96 -22.67 13.82
C ARG A 200 8.45 -22.32 12.43
N ALA A 201 7.87 -21.31 11.80
CA ALA A 201 8.48 -20.66 10.65
C ALA A 201 9.41 -19.52 11.10
N THR A 202 10.64 -19.55 10.60
CA THR A 202 11.66 -18.51 10.79
C THR A 202 11.92 -17.85 9.44
N ILE A 203 11.56 -16.58 9.33
CA ILE A 203 11.60 -15.82 8.09
C ILE A 203 12.68 -14.75 8.23
N ASN A 204 13.75 -14.89 7.48
CA ASN A 204 14.82 -13.92 7.42
C ASN A 204 14.61 -12.99 6.23
N TYR A 205 14.75 -11.69 6.44
CA TYR A 205 14.59 -10.67 5.40
C TYR A 205 15.64 -9.58 5.53
N GLU A 206 15.80 -8.84 4.44
CA GLU A 206 16.64 -7.66 4.36
C GLU A 206 15.89 -6.47 3.76
N VAL A 207 16.22 -5.29 4.29
CA VAL A 207 15.75 -3.99 3.82
C VAL A 207 16.97 -3.18 3.42
N VAL A 208 17.04 -2.81 2.14
CA VAL A 208 18.13 -1.99 1.58
C VAL A 208 17.58 -0.60 1.27
N ALA A 209 17.99 0.39 2.04
CA ALA A 209 17.56 1.78 1.85
C ALA A 209 18.19 2.37 0.58
N ASN A 210 17.37 2.75 -0.40
CA ASN A 210 17.79 3.50 -1.57
C ASN A 210 17.80 5.02 -1.30
N GLU A 211 17.05 5.46 -0.29
CA GLU A 211 17.03 6.80 0.27
C GLU A 211 16.86 6.74 1.80
N SER A 212 17.07 7.85 2.50
CA SER A 212 16.86 7.87 3.94
C SER A 212 15.37 7.73 4.29
N MET A 213 15.04 6.74 5.12
CA MET A 213 13.66 6.42 5.52
C MET A 213 13.54 6.28 7.04
N ASP A 214 12.34 6.46 7.58
CA ASP A 214 12.04 6.13 8.98
C ASP A 214 11.49 4.70 9.05
N GLY A 215 12.20 3.82 9.78
CA GLY A 215 11.77 2.44 9.99
C GLY A 215 10.45 2.32 10.75
N LYS A 216 10.01 3.37 11.45
CA LYS A 216 8.70 3.40 12.14
C LYS A 216 7.52 3.32 11.17
N ASP A 217 7.69 3.80 9.95
CA ASP A 217 6.64 3.75 8.91
C ASP A 217 6.58 2.39 8.21
N LEU A 218 7.56 1.51 8.44
CA LEU A 218 7.63 0.17 7.87
C LEU A 218 6.96 -0.83 8.80
N ASN A 219 5.86 -1.42 8.33
CA ASN A 219 5.17 -2.50 9.02
C ASN A 219 5.28 -3.80 8.22
N ILE A 220 5.62 -4.90 8.90
CA ILE A 220 5.67 -6.23 8.32
C ILE A 220 4.80 -7.13 9.19
N GLU A 221 3.79 -7.74 8.58
CA GLU A 221 2.78 -8.58 9.22
C GLU A 221 2.75 -9.95 8.54
N VAL A 222 2.64 -11.03 9.32
CA VAL A 222 2.42 -12.38 8.79
C VAL A 222 0.93 -12.66 8.76
N LEU A 223 0.44 -13.14 7.62
CA LEU A 223 -0.96 -13.52 7.39
C LEU A 223 -1.02 -15.01 7.07
N PRO A 224 -1.47 -15.87 8.01
CA PRO A 224 -1.63 -17.28 7.73
C PRO A 224 -2.87 -17.54 6.87
N ASP A 225 -2.82 -18.58 6.04
CA ASP A 225 -3.93 -18.95 5.14
C ASP A 225 -5.22 -19.34 5.90
N SER A 226 -5.08 -19.79 7.15
CA SER A 226 -6.23 -20.04 8.04
C SER A 226 -7.06 -18.78 8.35
N GLY A 227 -6.53 -17.58 8.05
CA GLY A 227 -7.15 -16.30 8.38
C GLY A 227 -7.10 -15.96 9.87
N ARG A 228 -6.47 -16.80 10.71
CA ARG A 228 -6.30 -16.49 12.13
C ARG A 228 -5.39 -15.29 12.30
N LYS A 229 -5.68 -14.47 13.30
CA LYS A 229 -4.75 -13.41 13.70
C LYS A 229 -3.62 -14.04 14.50
N ILE A 230 -2.39 -13.80 14.07
CA ILE A 230 -1.22 -14.11 14.89
C ILE A 230 -1.13 -13.00 15.93
N THR A 231 -1.72 -13.25 17.11
CA THR A 231 -1.60 -12.34 18.25
C THR A 231 -0.21 -12.43 18.85
N HIS A 232 0.33 -11.27 19.27
CA HIS A 232 1.54 -11.23 20.08
C HIS A 232 1.31 -12.04 21.36
N ASN A 233 2.10 -13.08 21.59
CA ASN A 233 2.36 -13.54 22.94
C ASN A 233 3.87 -13.54 23.16
N THR A 234 4.36 -12.43 23.73
CA THR A 234 5.75 -12.28 24.17
C THR A 234 5.75 -11.79 25.60
N GLY A 235 5.75 -12.80 26.46
CA GLY A 235 5.81 -12.83 27.91
C GLY A 235 5.17 -14.18 28.22
N SER A 236 5.79 -15.16 28.86
CA SER A 236 6.13 -15.14 30.29
C SER A 236 5.14 -14.39 31.20
N ASP A 237 4.00 -13.91 30.69
CA ASP A 237 2.87 -13.53 31.52
C ASP A 237 2.01 -14.79 31.54
N SER A 238 2.09 -15.43 32.70
CA SER A 238 1.50 -16.68 33.18
C SER A 238 -0.02 -16.86 32.98
N ASN A 239 -0.64 -16.21 32.00
CA ASN A 239 -2.08 -16.10 31.80
C ASN A 239 -2.55 -16.60 30.43
N ASP A 240 -1.67 -17.14 29.58
CA ASP A 240 -2.13 -17.88 28.40
C ASP A 240 -2.83 -19.15 28.89
N GLU A 241 -4.15 -19.23 28.69
CA GLU A 241 -4.98 -20.39 29.08
C GLU A 241 -4.49 -21.70 28.45
N THR A 242 -3.59 -21.63 27.46
CA THR A 242 -2.93 -22.80 26.88
C THR A 242 -1.93 -23.45 27.85
N PHE A 243 -1.30 -22.66 28.73
CA PHE A 243 -0.27 -23.07 29.69
C PHE A 243 -0.60 -22.51 31.10
N SER A 244 -1.24 -23.34 31.90
CA SER A 244 -1.74 -23.06 33.26
C SER A 244 -0.67 -22.44 34.18
N TRP A 245 -1.12 -21.47 34.98
CA TRP A 245 -0.35 -20.77 36.02
C TRP A 245 0.08 -21.64 37.20
N ALA A 246 -0.55 -22.80 37.41
CA ALA A 246 -0.38 -23.58 38.66
C ALA A 246 0.84 -24.51 38.67
N TRP A 247 1.36 -24.83 37.50
CA TRP A 247 2.73 -25.27 37.31
C TRP A 247 3.23 -24.47 36.13
N VAL A 248 3.96 -23.39 36.42
CA VAL A 248 4.64 -22.61 35.39
C VAL A 248 5.67 -23.54 34.77
N LEU A 249 5.25 -24.34 33.78
CA LEU A 249 6.08 -24.65 32.64
C LEU A 249 6.46 -23.26 32.14
N ASN A 250 7.56 -22.74 32.69
CA ASN A 250 8.05 -21.42 32.38
C ASN A 250 8.74 -21.57 31.04
N LEU A 251 7.95 -21.95 30.03
CA LEU A 251 8.36 -22.14 28.67
C LEU A 251 8.67 -20.74 28.22
N ASP A 252 9.97 -20.41 28.17
CA ASP A 252 10.40 -19.13 27.65
C ASP A 252 10.08 -19.14 26.15
N TYR A 253 8.87 -18.71 25.83
CA TYR A 253 8.30 -18.72 24.49
C TYR A 253 8.18 -17.27 24.03
N THR A 254 8.95 -16.93 22.99
CA THR A 254 8.91 -15.59 22.39
C THR A 254 8.39 -15.71 20.97
N ALA A 255 7.09 -15.49 20.74
CA ALA A 255 6.59 -15.28 19.38
C ALA A 255 7.05 -13.91 18.88
N ASN A 256 7.97 -13.82 17.92
CA ASN A 256 8.42 -12.52 17.41
C ASN A 256 7.86 -12.27 16.00
N PRO A 257 6.57 -11.90 15.86
CA PRO A 257 5.98 -11.64 14.56
C PRO A 257 6.41 -10.29 13.96
N LYS A 258 7.09 -9.42 14.73
CA LYS A 258 7.32 -8.04 14.32
C LYS A 258 8.81 -7.72 14.13
N SER A 259 9.08 -7.22 12.94
CA SER A 259 10.27 -6.44 12.63
C SER A 259 10.20 -5.06 13.28
N ASP A 260 10.77 -4.86 14.48
CA ASP A 260 10.89 -3.49 15.02
C ASP A 260 12.12 -2.80 14.42
N PHE A 261 11.97 -2.28 13.20
CA PHE A 261 13.03 -1.56 12.49
C PHE A 261 13.37 -0.18 13.08
N GLY A 262 12.88 0.14 14.28
CA GLY A 262 12.97 1.43 14.96
C GLY A 262 14.12 2.36 14.51
N GLY A 263 13.76 3.62 14.29
CA GLY A 263 14.68 4.70 13.96
C GLY A 263 14.94 4.89 12.47
N ALA A 264 15.79 5.87 12.16
CA ALA A 264 16.15 6.22 10.79
C ALA A 264 17.06 5.16 10.16
N LEU A 265 16.78 4.82 8.90
CA LEU A 265 17.61 4.01 8.04
C LEU A 265 18.20 4.91 6.94
N ASN A 266 19.50 5.18 7.03
CA ASN A 266 20.18 6.03 6.05
C ASN A 266 20.34 5.32 4.70
N LYS A 267 20.37 6.11 3.63
CA LYS A 267 20.63 5.63 2.27
C LYS A 267 21.87 4.74 2.19
N GLY A 268 21.75 3.64 1.45
CA GLY A 268 22.80 2.65 1.20
C GLY A 268 22.98 1.62 2.31
N LEU A 269 22.25 1.75 3.43
CA LEU A 269 22.32 0.78 4.51
C LEU A 269 21.38 -0.40 4.26
N THR A 270 21.90 -1.58 4.54
CA THR A 270 21.12 -2.81 4.63
C THR A 270 20.85 -3.12 6.10
N ARG A 271 19.58 -3.28 6.47
CA ARG A 271 19.21 -3.90 7.75
C ARG A 271 18.59 -5.26 7.51
N LYS A 272 19.01 -6.23 8.31
CA LYS A 272 18.45 -7.58 8.33
C LYS A 272 17.50 -7.70 9.51
N GLY A 273 16.48 -8.51 9.34
CA GLY A 273 15.57 -8.85 10.41
C GLY A 273 15.10 -10.30 10.28
N THR A 274 14.53 -10.79 11.38
CA THR A 274 14.02 -12.15 11.48
C THR A 274 12.64 -12.10 12.13
N ILE A 275 11.70 -12.85 11.56
CA ILE A 275 10.36 -13.06 12.12
C ILE A 275 10.26 -14.54 12.52
N GLY A 276 9.84 -14.79 13.76
CA GLY A 276 9.55 -16.12 14.27
C GLY A 276 8.06 -16.25 14.55
N VAL A 277 7.39 -17.15 13.84
CA VAL A 277 5.95 -17.34 13.92
C VAL A 277 5.61 -18.83 13.97
N ASP A 278 4.66 -19.19 14.81
CA ASP A 278 4.17 -20.56 14.88
C ASP A 278 2.98 -20.72 13.96
N LEU A 279 3.05 -21.69 13.08
CA LEU A 279 2.08 -22.02 12.05
C LEU A 279 1.43 -23.35 12.36
N GLN A 280 0.13 -23.47 12.13
CA GLN A 280 -0.51 -24.79 12.18
C GLN A 280 0.06 -25.68 11.09
N ASN A 281 0.21 -26.96 11.36
CA ASN A 281 0.73 -27.93 10.39
C ASN A 281 -0.16 -28.06 9.14
N THR A 282 -1.42 -27.65 9.24
CA THR A 282 -2.37 -27.55 8.12
C THR A 282 -2.15 -26.33 7.23
N GLU A 283 -1.44 -25.29 7.70
CA GLU A 283 -1.15 -24.07 6.95
C GLU A 283 -0.03 -24.32 5.93
N GLN A 284 -0.39 -24.46 4.65
CA GLN A 284 0.57 -24.73 3.55
C GLN A 284 1.22 -23.46 3.01
N THR A 285 0.56 -22.32 3.17
CA THR A 285 1.06 -21.03 2.70
C THR A 285 0.85 -19.95 3.76
N ILE A 286 1.72 -18.95 3.73
CA ILE A 286 1.59 -17.73 4.49
C ILE A 286 1.90 -16.54 3.58
N ASP A 287 1.23 -15.43 3.83
CA ASP A 287 1.50 -14.17 3.13
C ASP A 287 2.18 -13.19 4.10
N LEU A 288 3.34 -12.65 3.71
CA LEU A 288 3.95 -11.50 4.38
C LEU A 288 3.41 -10.22 3.77
N LYS A 289 2.74 -9.43 4.59
CA LYS A 289 2.25 -8.11 4.22
C LYS A 289 3.25 -7.05 4.67
N ILE A 290 3.85 -6.38 3.70
CA ILE A 290 4.75 -5.25 3.92
C ILE A 290 3.99 -3.97 3.58
N SER A 291 3.90 -3.05 4.53
CA SER A 291 3.26 -1.75 4.36
C SER A 291 4.22 -0.61 4.69
N TYR A 292 4.28 0.41 3.83
CA TYR A 292 5.08 1.61 4.04
C TYR A 292 4.46 2.81 3.32
N LYS A 293 4.21 3.92 4.04
CA LYS A 293 3.67 5.18 3.50
C LYS A 293 2.49 5.02 2.52
N GLY A 294 1.57 4.11 2.82
CA GLY A 294 0.38 3.83 1.99
C GLY A 294 0.61 2.83 0.85
N GLU A 295 1.84 2.40 0.58
CA GLU A 295 2.12 1.25 -0.26
C GLU A 295 1.95 -0.04 0.53
N THR A 296 1.42 -1.07 -0.12
CA THR A 296 1.35 -2.42 0.44
C THR A 296 1.77 -3.44 -0.61
N ARG A 297 2.55 -4.43 -0.17
CA ARG A 297 3.05 -5.54 -0.99
C ARG A 297 2.85 -6.84 -0.22
N LEU A 298 2.55 -7.92 -0.94
CA LEU A 298 2.36 -9.25 -0.39
C LEU A 298 3.43 -10.19 -0.91
N VAL A 299 4.09 -10.94 -0.04
CA VAL A 299 4.97 -12.04 -0.41
C VAL A 299 4.33 -13.34 0.01
N ARG A 300 4.11 -14.24 -0.93
CA ARG A 300 3.65 -15.58 -0.59
C ARG A 300 4.84 -16.49 -0.34
N ILE A 301 4.81 -17.12 0.82
CA ILE A 301 5.73 -18.17 1.21
C ILE A 301 4.92 -19.47 1.22
N SER A 302 5.36 -20.43 0.43
CA SER A 302 4.85 -21.80 0.46
C SER A 302 5.83 -22.69 1.22
N ARG A 303 5.29 -23.63 1.99
CA ARG A 303 6.07 -24.66 2.68
C ARG A 303 6.63 -25.70 1.71
#